data_AF-A0A524M9V2-F1
#
_entry.id   AF-A0A524M9V2-F1
#
_cell.length_a   1.000
_cell.length_b   1.000
_cell.length_c   1.000
_cell.angle_alpha   90.00
_cell.angle_beta   90.00
_cell.angle_gamma   90.00
#
_symmetry.space_group_name_H-M   'P 1'
#
loop_
_entity.id
_entity.type
_entity.pdbx_description
1 polymer ?
#
loop_
_entity_poly.entity_id
_entity_poly.type
_entity_poly.pdbx_seq_one_letter_code
_entity_poly.pdbx_strand_id
1 'polypeptide(L)' 'MMIVIRKELCPQNHPCPTLPLCLVGAISQQGFNAPTVDNEKCICCCKCVNNHV' A
#
# COMPACT_ATOMS: atom_id res chain seq x y z
N MET A 1 -3.34 7.02 -13.20
CA MET A 1 -2.06 6.62 -12.54
C MET A 1 -2.32 5.28 -11.87
N MET A 2 -1.42 4.30 -12.00
CA MET A 2 -1.54 3.00 -11.32
C MET A 2 -0.43 2.88 -10.28
N ILE A 3 -0.78 2.45 -9.07
CA ILE A 3 0.19 2.12 -8.02
C ILE A 3 0.43 0.62 -8.04
N VAL A 4 1.71 0.24 -8.03
CA VAL A 4 2.16 -1.16 -8.05
C VAL A 4 3.05 -1.42 -6.84
N ILE A 5 2.81 -2.53 -6.16
CA ILE A 5 3.64 -3.00 -5.04
C ILE A 5 4.83 -3.77 -5.59
N ARG A 6 6.04 -3.29 -5.26
CA ARG A 6 7.30 -4.01 -5.51
C ARG A 6 7.52 -5.04 -4.40
N LYS A 7 7.05 -6.28 -4.64
CA LYS A 7 7.10 -7.37 -3.65
C LYS A 7 8.53 -7.70 -3.21
N GLU A 8 9.50 -7.49 -4.10
CA GLU A 8 10.93 -7.70 -3.85
C GLU A 8 11.51 -6.79 -2.75
N LEU A 9 10.86 -5.65 -2.46
CA LEU A 9 11.24 -4.76 -1.38
C LEU A 9 10.45 -5.01 -0.08
N CYS A 10 9.45 -5.88 -0.13
CA CYS A 10 8.60 -6.18 1.02
C CYS A 10 9.17 -7.37 1.80
N PRO A 11 9.53 -7.20 3.09
CA PRO A 11 10.06 -8.31 3.90
C PRO A 11 8.98 -9.32 4.32
N GLN A 12 7.70 -8.97 4.12
CA GLN A 12 6.54 -9.83 4.41
C GLN A 12 6.50 -10.42 5.83
N ASN A 13 6.98 -9.66 6.81
CA ASN A 13 7.11 -10.09 8.21
C ASN A 13 6.40 -9.17 9.21
N HIS A 14 5.65 -8.18 8.72
CA HIS A 14 4.92 -7.22 9.55
C HIS A 14 3.68 -6.66 8.82
N PRO A 15 2.73 -6.08 9.57
CA PRO A 15 1.69 -5.24 8.99
C PRO A 15 2.30 -4.02 8.33
N CYS A 16 1.98 -3.77 7.07
CA CYS A 16 2.57 -2.72 6.27
C CYS A 16 2.31 -1.34 6.90
N PRO A 17 3.36 -0.54 7.20
CA PRO A 17 3.20 0.75 7.87
C PRO A 17 2.50 1.79 7.00
N THR A 18 2.45 1.57 5.68
CA THR A 18 1.77 2.48 4.74
C THR A 18 0.28 2.16 4.58
N LEU A 19 -0.21 1.02 5.10
CA LEU A 19 -1.61 0.62 5.04
C LEU A 19 -2.59 1.70 5.55
N PRO A 20 -2.39 2.29 6.76
CA PRO A 20 -3.30 3.32 7.29
C PRO A 20 -3.22 4.67 6.58
N LEU A 21 -2.24 4.90 5.68
CA LEU A 21 -2.10 6.18 4.97
C LEU A 21 -3.13 6.34 3.85
N CYS A 22 -3.76 5.25 3.41
CA CYS A 22 -4.75 5.30 2.36
C CYS A 22 -6.10 5.81 2.87
N LEU A 23 -6.44 7.05 2.51
CA LEU A 23 -7.68 7.72 2.93
C LEU A 23 -8.97 7.01 2.49
N VAL A 24 -8.89 6.18 1.44
CA VAL A 24 -10.03 5.53 0.78
C VAL A 24 -9.99 4.00 0.92
N GLY A 25 -9.06 3.45 1.72
CA GLY A 25 -8.96 2.01 1.92
C GLY A 25 -8.63 1.21 0.65
N ALA A 26 -7.94 1.82 -0.33
CA ALA A 26 -7.52 1.15 -1.55
C ALA A 26 -6.33 0.19 -1.36
N ILE A 27 -5.68 0.19 -0.19
CA ILE A 27 -4.57 -0.72 0.13
C ILE A 27 -5.05 -1.74 1.16
N SER A 28 -4.86 -3.02 0.88
CA SER A 28 -5.21 -4.11 1.80
C SER A 28 -4.05 -5.09 1.97
N GLN A 29 -4.00 -5.78 3.10
CA GLN A 29 -2.99 -6.80 3.40
C GLN A 29 -3.63 -8.01 4.06
N GLN A 30 -3.16 -9.20 3.69
CA GLN A 30 -3.56 -10.46 4.32
C GLN A 30 -2.40 -11.02 5.14
N GLY A 31 -2.56 -11.08 6.46
CA GLY A 31 -1.49 -11.47 7.38
C GLY A 31 -0.28 -10.54 7.25
N PHE A 32 0.90 -11.11 7.02
CA PHE A 32 2.13 -10.36 6.76
C PHE A 32 2.57 -10.35 5.30
N ASN A 33 1.75 -10.86 4.37
CA ASN A 33 2.08 -10.83 2.93
C ASN A 33 2.23 -9.39 2.41
N ALA A 34 2.85 -9.25 1.23
CA ALA A 34 2.90 -7.94 0.57
C ALA A 34 1.48 -7.38 0.35
N PRO A 35 1.26 -6.06 0.56
CA PRO A 35 -0.04 -5.45 0.36
C PRO A 35 -0.48 -5.54 -1.11
N THR A 36 -1.77 -5.35 -1.33
CA THR A 36 -2.40 -5.24 -2.64
C THR A 36 -3.08 -3.89 -2.76
N VAL A 37 -3.14 -3.37 -3.99
CA VAL A 37 -3.76 -2.07 -4.29
C VAL A 37 -4.94 -2.26 -5.22
N ASP A 38 -6.12 -1.85 -4.76
CA ASP A 38 -7.33 -1.68 -5.56
C ASP A 38 -7.22 -0.34 -6.31
N ASN A 39 -6.83 -0.41 -7.58
CA ASN A 39 -6.64 0.79 -8.39
C ASN A 39 -7.96 1.44 -8.82
N GLU A 40 -9.09 0.73 -8.72
CA GLU A 40 -10.41 1.31 -8.99
C GLU A 40 -10.87 2.22 -7.84
N LYS A 41 -10.50 1.87 -6.59
CA LYS A 41 -10.74 2.73 -5.42
C LYS A 41 -9.72 3.85 -5.25
N CYS A 42 -8.57 3.76 -5.90
CA CYS A 42 -7.47 4.70 -5.68
C CYS A 42 -7.77 6.10 -6.28
N ILE A 43 -7.81 7.13 -5.42
CA ILE A 43 -7.98 8.53 -5.85
C ILE A 43 -6.67 9.23 -6.25
N CYS A 44 -5.59 8.47 -6.45
CA CYS A 44 -4.29 8.99 -6.89
C CYS A 44 -3.69 10.11 -6.00
N CYS A 45 -3.90 10.07 -4.68
CA CYS A 45 -3.40 11.10 -3.76
C CYS A 45 -1.90 10.99 -3.42
N CYS A 46 -1.24 9.89 -3.80
CA CYS A 46 0.20 9.61 -3.63
C CYS A 46 0.75 9.63 -2.18
N LYS A 47 -0.09 9.75 -1.14
CA LYS A 47 0.35 9.78 0.27
C LYS A 47 1.12 8.53 0.71
N CYS A 48 0.72 7.35 0.23
CA CYS A 48 1.38 6.09 0.56
C CYS A 48 2.75 5.91 -0.13
N VAL A 49 3.05 6.71 -1.15
CA VAL A 49 4.34 6.67 -1.89
C VAL A 49 5.31 7.72 -1.34
N ASN A 50 4.82 8.91 -1.02
CA ASN A 50 5.63 10.05 -0.56
C ASN A 50 5.78 10.11 0.97
N ASN A 51 5.77 8.98 1.65
CA ASN A 51 5.84 8.96 3.11
C ASN A 51 7.29 9.20 3.59
N HIS A 52 7.54 10.31 4.31
CA HIS A 52 8.82 10.64 4.93
C HIS A 52 8.93 10.04 6.34
N VAL A 53 8.80 8.71 6.43
CA VAL A 53 9.12 7.97 7.68
C VAL A 53 10.57 7.53 7.70
#